data_AF-A0A6N9E033-F1
#
_entry.id   AF-A0A6N9E033-F1
#
_cell.length_a   1.000
_cell.length_b   1.000
_cell.length_c   1.000
_cell.angle_alpha   90.00
_cell.angle_beta   90.00
_cell.angle_gamma   90.00
#
_symmetry.space_group_name_H-M   'P 1'
#
loop_
_entity.id
_entity.type
_entity.pdbx_description
1 polymer ?
#
loop_
_entity_poly.entity_id
_entity_poly.type
_entity_poly.pdbx_seq_one_letter_code
_entity_poly.pdbx_strand_id
1 'polypeptide(L)'
;MTVEGTGLGALFVSAFLAATLLPGGSEAVLALLAVRDEHEPWLLLAVASTGNTLGGMSTWAVGRFFGWWFPASRFTQPKYDRPLRWLRQWGSPALLLSWVPVVGDSLCLVGGWLRVPWLTALVWIAIGKALRYGVILYAVL
;
A
#
# COMPACT_ATOMS: atom_id res chain seq x y z
N MET A 1 7.04 16.57 26.83
CA MET A 1 7.04 15.56 25.76
C MET A 1 5.97 15.98 24.77
N THR A 2 6.39 16.42 23.59
CA THR A 2 5.62 17.24 22.66
C THR A 2 4.47 16.45 22.03
N VAL A 3 3.24 16.94 22.21
CA VAL A 3 2.00 16.36 21.65
C VAL A 3 2.12 16.18 20.12
N GLU A 4 2.84 17.07 19.45
CA GLU A 4 3.14 17.07 18.01
C GLU A 4 3.83 15.78 17.50
N GLY A 5 4.80 15.25 18.24
CA GLY A 5 5.50 14.02 17.84
C GLY A 5 4.61 12.78 17.92
N THR A 6 3.61 12.83 18.79
CA THR A 6 2.65 11.73 19.03
C THR A 6 1.65 11.60 17.88
N GLY A 7 1.19 12.72 17.30
CA GLY A 7 0.25 12.72 16.18
C GLY A 7 0.85 12.15 14.89
N LEU A 8 2.05 12.60 14.52
CA LEU A 8 2.78 12.09 13.35
C LEU A 8 3.19 10.63 13.51
N GLY A 9 3.63 10.24 14.71
CA GLY A 9 3.96 8.84 15.02
C GLY A 9 2.75 7.91 14.92
N ALA A 10 1.60 8.33 15.47
CA ALA A 10 0.35 7.59 15.37
C ALA A 10 -0.13 7.49 13.91
N LEU A 11 0.00 8.56 13.14
CA LEU A 11 -0.31 8.55 11.70
C LEU A 11 0.58 7.57 10.95
N PHE A 12 1.90 7.58 11.20
CA PHE A 12 2.83 6.63 10.58
C PHE A 12 2.48 5.17 10.91
N VAL A 13 2.28 4.86 12.19
CA VAL A 13 1.96 3.49 12.64
C VAL A 13 0.61 3.06 12.07
N SER A 14 -0.41 3.91 12.11
CA SER A 14 -1.71 3.60 11.51
C SER A 14 -1.60 3.36 10.01
N ALA A 15 -0.82 4.18 9.28
CA ALA A 15 -0.59 4.04 7.84
C ALA A 15 0.17 2.76 7.49
N PHE A 16 1.16 2.40 8.30
CA PHE A 16 1.90 1.15 8.18
C PHE A 16 1.01 -0.07 8.42
N LEU A 17 0.19 -0.06 9.47
CA LEU A 17 -0.74 -1.14 9.80
C LEU A 17 -1.91 -1.22 8.80
N ALA A 18 -2.34 -0.09 8.26
CA ALA A 18 -3.38 -0.07 7.23
C ALA A 18 -2.95 -0.80 5.96
N ALA A 19 -1.64 -0.78 5.65
CA ALA A 19 -1.07 -1.50 4.53
C ALA A 19 -0.92 -3.03 4.74
N THR A 20 -1.19 -3.52 5.95
CA THR A 20 -1.02 -4.94 6.32
C THR A 20 -2.34 -5.61 6.69
N LEU A 21 -3.19 -4.97 7.51
CA LEU A 21 -4.32 -5.64 8.16
C LEU A 21 -5.59 -4.79 8.37
N LEU A 22 -5.50 -3.46 8.46
CA LEU A 22 -6.62 -2.59 8.88
C LEU A 22 -7.08 -1.61 7.77
N PRO A 23 -8.04 -1.97 6.92
CA PRO A 23 -8.56 -1.06 5.90
C PRO A 23 -9.27 0.14 6.55
N GLY A 24 -8.94 1.36 6.11
CA GLY A 24 -9.67 2.59 6.47
C GLY A 24 -9.18 3.32 7.72
N GLY A 25 -8.19 2.77 8.45
CA GLY A 25 -7.75 3.34 9.73
C GLY A 25 -6.88 4.59 9.59
N SER A 26 -5.96 4.60 8.62
CA SER A 26 -5.02 5.71 8.45
C SER A 26 -5.62 6.92 7.74
N GLU A 27 -6.63 6.69 6.90
CA GLU A 27 -7.40 7.74 6.23
C GLU A 27 -8.14 8.62 7.25
N ALA A 28 -8.77 8.00 8.26
CA ALA A 28 -9.47 8.72 9.32
C ALA A 28 -8.52 9.53 10.22
N VAL A 29 -7.36 8.96 10.57
CA VAL A 29 -6.33 9.65 11.37
C VAL A 29 -5.75 10.84 10.60
N LEU A 30 -5.47 10.68 9.31
CA LEU A 30 -4.99 11.75 8.44
C LEU A 30 -6.01 12.89 8.32
N ALA A 31 -7.28 12.58 8.07
CA ALA A 31 -8.35 13.57 7.97
C ALA A 31 -8.54 14.33 9.30
N LEU A 32 -8.51 13.64 10.43
CA LEU A 32 -8.61 14.27 11.75
C LEU A 32 -7.46 15.25 12.00
N LEU A 33 -6.23 14.87 11.67
CA LEU A 33 -5.06 15.75 11.85
C LEU A 33 -5.08 16.94 10.88
N ALA A 34 -5.58 16.74 9.65
CA ALA A 34 -5.73 17.81 8.67
C ALA A 34 -6.77 18.85 9.11
N VAL A 35 -7.93 18.43 9.63
CA VAL A 35 -8.98 19.34 10.13
C VAL A 35 -8.53 20.11 11.38
N ARG A 36 -7.63 19.55 12.19
CA ARG A 36 -7.09 20.22 13.38
C ARG A 36 -6.10 21.34 13.04
N ASP A 37 -5.61 21.40 11.81
CA ASP A 37 -4.66 22.41 11.31
C ASP A 37 -3.38 22.53 12.17
N GLU A 38 -3.04 21.45 12.89
CA GLU A 38 -1.87 21.39 13.78
C GLU A 38 -0.56 21.10 13.00
N HIS A 39 -0.67 20.61 11.77
CA HIS A 39 0.46 20.17 10.94
C HIS A 39 0.25 20.54 9.47
N GLU A 40 1.34 20.90 8.79
CA GLU A 40 1.25 21.20 7.36
C GLU A 40 0.79 19.97 6.55
N PRO A 41 -0.15 20.13 5.60
CA PRO A 41 -0.71 19.02 4.82
C PRO A 41 0.34 18.18 4.09
N TRP A 42 1.42 18.79 3.61
CA TRP A 42 2.49 18.06 2.91
C TRP A 42 3.26 17.12 3.85
N LEU A 43 3.41 17.49 5.13
CA LEU A 43 4.07 16.66 6.14
C LEU A 43 3.20 15.45 6.49
N LEU A 44 1.90 15.67 6.67
CA LEU A 44 0.92 14.59 6.86
C LEU A 44 0.93 13.62 5.68
N LEU A 45 0.94 14.16 4.45
CA LEU A 45 1.02 13.36 3.23
C LEU A 45 2.31 12.53 3.17
N ALA A 46 3.46 13.14 3.46
CA ALA A 46 4.76 12.48 3.42
C ALA A 46 4.86 11.36 4.46
N VAL A 47 4.43 11.62 5.70
CA VAL A 47 4.48 10.64 6.80
C VAL A 47 3.53 9.47 6.52
N ALA A 48 2.27 9.75 6.14
CA ALA A 48 1.30 8.71 5.83
C ALA A 48 1.71 7.88 4.62
N SER A 49 2.22 8.51 3.55
CA SER A 49 2.69 7.82 2.35
C SER A 49 3.91 6.95 2.64
N THR A 50 4.85 7.42 3.46
CA THR A 50 6.03 6.65 3.86
C THR A 50 5.65 5.43 4.68
N GLY A 51 4.82 5.60 5.71
CA GLY A 51 4.35 4.48 6.55
C GLY A 51 3.61 3.43 5.73
N ASN A 52 2.69 3.87 4.86
CA ASN A 52 1.90 2.96 4.03
C ASN A 52 2.75 2.26 2.95
N THR A 53 3.75 2.95 2.38
CA THR A 53 4.69 2.34 1.43
C THR A 53 5.53 1.26 2.09
N LEU A 54 6.05 1.52 3.31
CA LEU A 54 6.83 0.53 4.07
C LEU A 54 5.99 -0.68 4.48
N GLY A 55 4.74 -0.47 4.88
CA GLY A 55 3.81 -1.56 5.18
C GLY A 55 3.48 -2.37 3.91
N GLY A 56 3.24 -1.70 2.78
CA GLY A 56 3.02 -2.36 1.49
C GLY A 56 4.22 -3.16 0.99
N MET A 57 5.44 -2.66 1.21
CA MET A 57 6.68 -3.38 0.90
C MET A 57 6.88 -4.60 1.82
N SER A 58 6.42 -4.51 3.07
CA SER A 58 6.40 -5.65 4.00
C SER A 58 5.44 -6.74 3.49
N THR A 59 4.24 -6.35 3.06
CA THR A 59 3.26 -7.25 2.41
C THR A 59 3.80 -7.86 1.12
N TRP A 60 4.51 -7.08 0.30
CA TRP A 60 5.22 -7.57 -0.88
C TRP A 60 6.31 -8.60 -0.52
N ALA A 61 7.09 -8.35 0.53
CA ALA A 61 8.13 -9.28 0.97
C ALA A 61 7.53 -10.63 1.42
N VAL A 62 6.41 -10.58 2.17
CA VAL A 62 5.63 -11.76 2.53
C VAL A 62 5.17 -12.51 1.28
N GLY A 63 4.57 -11.81 0.30
CA GLY A 63 4.18 -12.41 -0.97
C GLY A 63 5.33 -13.07 -1.72
N ARG A 64 6.52 -12.44 -1.72
CA ARG A 64 7.71 -13.01 -2.35
C ARG A 64 8.22 -14.25 -1.66
N PHE A 65 8.19 -14.28 -0.32
CA PHE A 65 8.52 -15.47 0.45
C PHE A 65 7.54 -16.61 0.17
N PHE A 66 6.23 -16.33 0.12
CA PHE A 66 5.22 -17.31 -0.31
C PHE A 66 5.47 -17.81 -1.73
N GLY A 67 5.89 -16.96 -2.66
CA GLY A 67 6.28 -17.37 -4.02
C GLY A 67 7.53 -18.20 -4.14
N TRP A 68 8.34 -18.26 -3.09
CA TRP A 68 9.46 -19.18 -3.02
C TRP A 68 8.99 -20.59 -2.61
N TRP A 69 8.08 -20.68 -1.63
CA TRP A 69 7.55 -21.96 -1.13
C TRP A 69 6.45 -22.55 -2.04
N PHE A 70 5.64 -21.69 -2.69
CA PHE A 70 4.61 -22.04 -3.66
C PHE A 70 4.86 -21.33 -5.00
N PRO A 71 5.65 -21.95 -5.89
CA PRO A 71 5.82 -21.43 -7.24
C PRO A 71 4.46 -21.33 -7.94
N ALA A 72 4.15 -20.18 -8.53
CA ALA A 72 2.93 -20.00 -9.33
C ALA A 72 2.82 -21.03 -10.49
N SER A 73 3.94 -21.65 -10.88
CA SER A 73 3.98 -22.77 -11.85
C SER A 73 3.37 -24.08 -11.33
N ARG A 74 3.10 -24.23 -10.02
CA ARG A 74 2.34 -25.36 -9.47
C ARG A 74 0.82 -25.23 -9.65
N PHE A 75 0.32 -24.04 -9.98
CA PHE A 75 -1.09 -23.78 -10.24
C PHE A 75 -1.44 -23.84 -11.75
N THR A 76 -0.78 -24.72 -12.50
CA THR A 76 -1.10 -25.08 -13.89
C THR A 76 -2.31 -26.01 -13.98
N GLN A 77 -3.41 -25.64 -13.31
CA GLN A 77 -4.71 -26.25 -13.56
C GLN A 77 -5.44 -25.42 -14.62
N PRO A 78 -6.13 -26.04 -15.61
CA PRO A 78 -6.80 -25.33 -16.72
C PRO A 78 -7.80 -24.25 -16.27
N LYS A 79 -8.34 -24.35 -15.05
CA LYS A 79 -9.28 -23.40 -14.45
C LYS A 79 -8.65 -22.07 -14.03
N TYR A 80 -7.33 -22.01 -13.80
CA TYR A 80 -6.64 -20.82 -13.30
C TYR A 80 -5.69 -20.17 -14.33
N ASP A 81 -5.59 -20.73 -15.54
CA ASP A 81 -4.69 -20.23 -16.60
C ASP A 81 -5.07 -18.83 -17.13
N ARG A 82 -6.37 -18.50 -17.18
CA ARG A 82 -6.84 -17.19 -17.67
C ARG A 82 -6.43 -16.04 -16.74
N PRO A 83 -6.73 -16.09 -15.42
CA PRO A 83 -6.28 -15.07 -14.48
C PRO A 83 -4.75 -14.97 -14.40
N LEU A 84 -4.03 -16.09 -14.34
CA LEU A 84 -2.56 -16.10 -14.24
C LEU A 84 -1.89 -15.51 -15.49
N ARG A 85 -2.43 -15.76 -16.68
CA ARG A 85 -1.93 -15.15 -17.93
C ARG A 85 -2.18 -13.65 -17.97
N TRP A 86 -3.36 -13.19 -17.57
CA TRP A 86 -3.67 -11.76 -17.48
C TRP A 86 -2.73 -11.05 -16.50
N LEU A 87 -2.50 -11.64 -15.32
CA LEU A 87 -1.61 -11.10 -14.29
C LEU A 87 -0.14 -11.09 -14.72
N ARG A 88 0.33 -12.12 -15.44
CA ARG A 88 1.68 -12.15 -16.05
C ARG A 88 1.83 -11.12 -17.17
N GLN A 89 0.79 -10.89 -17.96
CA GLN A 89 0.80 -10.00 -19.11
C GLN A 89 0.73 -8.51 -18.70
N TRP A 90 0.14 -8.21 -17.54
CA TRP A 90 -0.02 -6.85 -16.98
C TRP A 90 0.91 -6.57 -15.77
N GLY A 91 1.94 -7.40 -15.54
CA GLY A 91 2.66 -7.58 -14.27
C GLY A 91 2.99 -6.35 -13.40
N SER A 92 3.35 -5.20 -13.97
CA SER A 92 3.62 -3.95 -13.25
C SER A 92 2.43 -2.99 -13.14
N PRO A 93 1.71 -2.65 -14.22
CA PRO A 93 0.59 -1.70 -14.15
C PRO A 93 -0.61 -2.19 -13.32
N ALA A 94 -0.76 -3.49 -13.05
CA ALA A 94 -1.78 -3.98 -12.13
C ALA A 94 -1.59 -3.48 -10.67
N LEU A 95 -0.38 -3.08 -10.29
CA LEU A 95 -0.10 -2.47 -8.97
C LEU A 95 -0.72 -1.07 -8.82
N LEU A 96 -1.03 -0.38 -9.92
CA LEU A 96 -1.75 0.90 -9.88
C LEU A 96 -3.19 0.75 -9.37
N LEU A 97 -3.82 -0.41 -9.58
CA LEU A 97 -5.11 -0.73 -8.99
C LEU A 97 -5.06 -0.89 -7.45
N SER A 98 -3.87 -0.74 -6.85
CA SER A 98 -3.74 -0.68 -5.38
C SER A 98 -4.29 0.60 -4.76
N TRP A 99 -4.71 1.55 -5.57
CA TRP A 99 -5.51 2.71 -5.16
C TRP A 99 -6.66 2.29 -4.24
N VAL A 100 -7.37 1.19 -4.54
CA VAL A 100 -8.63 0.85 -3.87
C VAL A 100 -8.38 0.27 -2.47
N PRO A 101 -8.97 0.85 -1.39
CA PRO A 101 -8.88 0.29 -0.05
C PRO A 101 -9.42 -1.15 -0.07
N VAL A 102 -8.78 -2.06 0.68
CA VAL A 102 -8.98 -3.53 0.67
C VAL A 102 -8.31 -4.29 -0.49
N VAL A 103 -8.37 -3.79 -1.73
CA VAL A 103 -7.78 -4.50 -2.89
C VAL A 103 -6.27 -4.23 -3.02
N GLY A 104 -5.80 -3.07 -2.57
CA GLY A 104 -4.42 -2.66 -2.85
C GLY A 104 -3.30 -3.37 -2.10
N ASP A 105 -3.54 -3.81 -0.88
CA ASP A 105 -2.53 -4.55 -0.12
C ASP A 105 -2.45 -6.01 -0.59
N SER A 106 -3.60 -6.56 -1.02
CA SER A 106 -3.66 -7.83 -1.75
C SER A 106 -2.83 -7.78 -3.04
N LEU A 107 -2.83 -6.65 -3.77
CA LEU A 107 -2.00 -6.44 -4.95
C LEU A 107 -0.50 -6.36 -4.62
N CYS A 108 -0.12 -5.78 -3.47
CA CYS A 108 1.27 -5.79 -3.01
C CYS A 108 1.75 -7.22 -2.76
N LEU A 109 0.93 -8.02 -2.09
CA LEU A 109 1.19 -9.44 -1.84
C LEU A 109 1.34 -10.23 -3.15
N VAL A 110 0.42 -10.01 -4.09
CA VAL A 110 0.46 -10.61 -5.43
C VAL A 110 1.71 -10.18 -6.22
N GLY A 111 2.10 -8.91 -6.16
CA GLY A 111 3.33 -8.42 -6.80
C GLY A 111 4.58 -9.09 -6.23
N GLY A 112 4.59 -9.33 -4.92
CA GLY A 112 5.60 -10.15 -4.26
C GLY A 112 5.61 -11.57 -4.78
N TRP A 113 4.44 -12.20 -4.82
CA TRP A 113 4.26 -13.57 -5.27
C TRP A 113 4.71 -13.80 -6.73
N LEU A 114 4.43 -12.83 -7.59
CA LEU A 114 4.87 -12.80 -8.99
C LEU A 114 6.34 -12.42 -9.17
N ARG A 115 7.07 -12.14 -8.09
CA ARG A 115 8.49 -11.78 -8.08
C ARG A 115 8.82 -10.49 -8.84
N VAL A 116 7.89 -9.53 -8.87
CA VAL A 116 8.14 -8.17 -9.43
C VAL A 116 9.40 -7.58 -8.79
N PRO A 117 10.28 -6.87 -9.53
CA PRO A 117 11.47 -6.26 -8.95
C PRO A 117 11.13 -5.30 -7.80
N TRP A 118 11.91 -5.34 -6.72
CA TRP A 118 11.63 -4.58 -5.50
C TRP A 118 11.55 -3.06 -5.76
N LEU A 119 12.38 -2.51 -6.64
CA LEU A 119 12.36 -1.09 -7.03
C LEU A 119 11.05 -0.73 -7.75
N THR A 120 10.62 -1.58 -8.68
CA THR A 120 9.38 -1.37 -9.43
C THR A 120 8.18 -1.44 -8.51
N ALA A 121 8.15 -2.43 -7.59
CA ALA A 121 7.12 -2.53 -6.57
C ALA A 121 7.09 -1.29 -5.68
N LEU A 122 8.25 -0.84 -5.18
CA LEU A 122 8.36 0.34 -4.33
C LEU A 122 7.83 1.60 -5.02
N VAL A 123 8.22 1.85 -6.28
CA VAL A 123 7.77 3.04 -7.02
C VAL A 123 6.25 3.00 -7.24
N TRP A 124 5.70 1.88 -7.69
CA TRP A 124 4.26 1.79 -7.93
C TRP A 124 3.42 1.86 -6.66
N ILE A 125 3.89 1.24 -5.56
CA ILE A 125 3.24 1.33 -4.25
C ILE A 125 3.29 2.77 -3.76
N ALA A 126 4.46 3.43 -3.81
CA ALA A 126 4.60 4.81 -3.38
C ALA A 126 3.67 5.76 -4.14
N ILE A 127 3.61 5.64 -5.47
CA ILE A 127 2.71 6.44 -6.31
C ILE A 127 1.26 6.18 -5.93
N GLY A 128 0.82 4.92 -5.84
CA GLY A 128 -0.57 4.58 -5.52
C GLY A 128 -1.02 5.07 -4.14
N LYS A 129 -0.15 4.93 -3.13
CA LYS A 129 -0.44 5.37 -1.75
C LYS A 129 -0.42 6.90 -1.63
N ALA A 130 0.54 7.58 -2.27
CA ALA A 130 0.59 9.04 -2.28
C ALA A 130 -0.65 9.64 -2.94
N LEU A 131 -1.12 9.05 -4.04
CA LEU A 131 -2.31 9.51 -4.75
C LEU A 131 -3.57 9.38 -3.88
N ARG A 132 -3.73 8.25 -3.16
CA ARG A 132 -4.84 8.06 -2.21
C ARG A 132 -4.90 9.15 -1.14
N TYR A 133 -3.78 9.40 -0.46
CA TYR A 133 -3.74 10.40 0.59
C TYR A 133 -3.86 11.83 0.06
N GLY A 134 -3.35 12.10 -1.14
CA GLY A 134 -3.52 13.38 -1.82
C GLY A 134 -5.00 13.70 -2.12
N VAL A 135 -5.76 12.71 -2.59
CA VAL A 135 -7.21 12.86 -2.82
C VAL A 135 -7.96 13.13 -1.51
N ILE A 136 -7.59 12.45 -0.42
CA ILE A 136 -8.22 12.65 0.89
C ILE A 136 -7.91 14.05 1.44
N LEU A 137 -6.65 14.50 1.38
CA LEU A 137 -6.30 15.86 1.80
C LEU A 137 -7.06 16.91 0.99
N TYR A 138 -7.14 16.73 -0.34
CA TYR A 138 -7.90 17.64 -1.21
C TYR A 138 -9.41 17.65 -0.89
N ALA A 139 -9.97 16.54 -0.42
CA ALA A 139 -11.39 16.47 -0.04
C ALA A 139 -11.69 17.04 1.34
N VAL A 140 -10.66 17.15 2.22
CA VAL A 140 -10.81 17.56 3.62
C VAL A 140 -10.43 19.03 3.85
N LEU A 141 -9.50 19.56 3.05
CA LEU A 141 -9.08 20.97 3.04
C LEU A 141 -9.98 21.81 2.13
#